data_AF-A0A971KGY0-F1
#
_entry.id   AF-A0A971KGY0-F1
#
_cell.length_a   1.000
_cell.length_b   1.000
_cell.length_c   1.000
_cell.angle_alpha   90.00
_cell.angle_beta   90.00
_cell.angle_gamma   90.00
#
_symmetry.space_group_name_H-M   'P 1'
#
loop_
_entity.id
_entity.type
_entity.pdbx_description
1 polymer ?
#
loop_
_entity_poly.entity_id
_entity_poly.type
_entity_poly.pdbx_seq_one_letter_code
_entity_poly.pdbx_strand_id
1 'polypeptide(L)'
;MKFTRTMFEALPEDASDDLIESTAASLERHPYTPLMILDVPNFLRWRKQNVLDEFGRLLELPHNAPELKAVLGQEPTTIIEKQLGFLYYHYELLCRLRLSDAHAWDVVHELYEDD
;
A
#
# COMPACT_ATOMS: atom_id res chain seq x y z
N MET A 1 11.90 6.79 -12.82
CA MET A 1 11.28 6.10 -11.68
C MET A 1 11.42 6.99 -10.47
N LYS A 2 10.30 7.54 -9.98
CA LYS A 2 10.28 8.47 -8.83
C LYS A 2 10.49 7.79 -7.48
N PHE A 3 10.13 6.50 -7.37
CA PHE A 3 10.30 5.70 -6.17
C PHE A 3 11.57 4.86 -6.25
N THR A 4 12.31 4.78 -5.16
CA THR A 4 13.56 4.02 -5.06
C THR A 4 13.49 3.01 -3.92
N ARG A 5 14.26 1.93 -4.02
CA ARG A 5 14.34 0.91 -2.97
C ARG A 5 14.68 1.51 -1.60
N THR A 6 15.60 2.48 -1.57
CA THR A 6 16.03 3.17 -0.35
C THR A 6 14.87 3.90 0.35
N MET A 7 13.89 4.43 -0.38
CA MET A 7 12.70 5.03 0.24
C MET A 7 11.87 3.98 0.99
N PHE A 8 11.71 2.79 0.41
CA PHE A 8 10.99 1.68 1.05
C PHE A 8 11.78 1.08 2.22
N GLU A 9 13.10 1.00 2.11
CA GLU A 9 13.96 0.56 3.22
C GLU A 9 13.94 1.57 4.40
N ALA A 10 13.69 2.84 4.11
CA ALA A 10 13.55 3.89 5.12
C ALA A 10 12.16 3.95 5.79
N LEU A 11 11.19 3.13 5.36
CA LEU A 11 9.89 3.03 6.02
C LEU A 11 10.06 2.61 7.49
N PRO A 12 9.14 3.03 8.39
CA PRO A 12 9.19 2.66 9.80
C PRO A 12 9.25 1.14 10.00
N GLU A 13 9.86 0.72 11.11
CA GLU A 13 9.84 -0.67 11.54
C GLU A 13 8.43 -1.16 11.83
N ASP A 14 8.25 -2.48 11.78
CA ASP A 14 6.95 -3.10 12.00
C ASP A 14 6.43 -2.82 13.41
N ALA A 15 5.14 -2.54 13.51
CA ALA A 15 4.43 -2.58 14.79
C ALA A 15 4.32 -4.04 15.30
N SER A 16 3.98 -4.21 16.57
CA SER A 16 3.68 -5.54 17.11
C SER A 16 2.47 -6.18 16.42
N ASP A 17 2.44 -7.49 16.40
CA ASP A 17 1.38 -8.30 15.77
C ASP A 17 -0.01 -7.90 16.26
N ASP A 18 -0.16 -7.66 17.57
CA ASP A 18 -1.41 -7.19 18.17
C ASP A 18 -1.89 -5.85 17.59
N LEU A 19 -0.97 -4.92 17.29
CA LEU A 19 -1.29 -3.62 16.71
C LEU A 19 -1.64 -3.74 15.23
N ILE A 20 -0.93 -4.61 14.50
CA ILE A 20 -1.23 -4.92 13.10
C ILE A 20 -2.65 -5.50 12.99
N GLU A 21 -2.96 -6.53 13.78
CA GLU A 21 -4.27 -7.20 13.72
C GLU A 21 -5.40 -6.30 14.22
N SER A 22 -5.22 -5.59 15.33
CA SER A 22 -6.26 -4.68 15.84
C SER A 22 -6.53 -3.52 14.88
N THR A 23 -5.49 -2.97 14.25
CA THR A 23 -5.63 -1.91 13.23
C THR A 23 -6.32 -2.45 11.98
N ALA A 24 -5.90 -3.61 11.46
CA ALA A 24 -6.52 -4.24 10.31
C ALA A 24 -8.01 -4.54 10.57
N ALA A 25 -8.33 -5.15 11.71
CA ALA A 25 -9.71 -5.44 12.09
C ALA A 25 -10.56 -4.18 12.28
N SER A 26 -9.95 -3.06 12.69
CA SER A 26 -10.64 -1.78 12.79
C SER A 26 -10.94 -1.23 11.39
N LEU A 27 -9.93 -1.16 10.51
CA LEU A 27 -10.10 -0.70 9.13
C LEU A 27 -11.08 -1.56 8.33
N GLU A 28 -11.13 -2.87 8.56
CA GLU A 28 -12.11 -3.78 7.94
C GLU A 28 -13.56 -3.52 8.38
N ARG A 29 -13.78 -2.86 9.51
CA ARG A 29 -15.12 -2.41 9.95
C ARG A 29 -15.53 -1.08 9.35
N HIS A 30 -14.58 -0.36 8.75
CA HIS A 30 -14.81 0.87 8.00
C HIS A 30 -14.79 0.57 6.49
N PRO A 31 -15.31 1.44 5.63
CA PRO A 31 -15.25 1.26 4.18
C PRO A 31 -13.83 1.45 3.60
N TYR A 32 -12.77 1.31 4.41
CA TYR A 32 -11.39 1.54 3.97
C TYR A 32 -10.90 0.42 3.06
N THR A 33 -10.67 0.74 1.79
CA THR A 33 -10.07 -0.13 0.78
C THR A 33 -8.89 0.59 0.12
N PRO A 34 -7.64 0.27 0.49
CA PRO A 34 -6.45 0.93 -0.08
C PRO A 34 -6.54 1.00 -1.60
N LEU A 35 -6.36 2.19 -2.17
CA LEU A 35 -6.41 2.38 -3.60
C LEU A 35 -5.17 1.74 -4.22
N MET A 36 -5.38 0.68 -4.99
CA MET A 36 -4.31 -0.08 -5.64
C MET A 36 -4.72 -0.35 -7.08
N ILE A 37 -3.75 -0.33 -8.01
CA ILE A 37 -3.99 -0.66 -9.41
C ILE A 37 -3.88 -2.18 -9.62
N LEU A 38 -2.85 -2.77 -9.01
CA LEU A 38 -2.62 -4.21 -9.01
C LEU A 38 -3.04 -4.78 -7.65
N ASP A 39 -3.52 -6.02 -7.68
CA ASP A 39 -4.03 -6.67 -6.48
C ASP A 39 -2.92 -6.90 -5.45
N VAL A 40 -3.23 -6.60 -4.19
CA VAL A 40 -2.33 -6.72 -3.04
C VAL A 40 -3.12 -7.35 -1.88
N PRO A 41 -3.38 -8.67 -1.95
CA PRO A 41 -4.24 -9.33 -1.00
C PRO A 41 -3.69 -9.22 0.43
N ASN A 42 -4.60 -9.02 1.39
CA ASN A 42 -4.28 -8.88 2.82
C ASN A 42 -3.35 -7.71 3.16
N PHE A 43 -3.31 -6.66 2.33
CA PHE A 43 -2.43 -5.49 2.51
C PHE A 43 -2.49 -4.88 3.91
N LEU A 44 -3.66 -4.83 4.56
CA LEU A 44 -3.83 -4.25 5.90
C LEU A 44 -2.94 -4.94 6.97
N ARG A 45 -2.55 -6.19 6.74
CA ARG A 45 -1.69 -7.00 7.62
C ARG A 45 -0.24 -7.07 7.17
N TRP A 46 0.12 -6.41 6.07
CA TRP A 46 1.49 -6.45 5.55
C TRP A 46 2.48 -5.83 6.53
N ARG A 47 3.67 -6.40 6.54
CA ARG A 47 4.88 -5.90 7.19
C ARG A 47 5.80 -5.24 6.16
N LYS A 48 6.82 -4.53 6.64
CA LYS A 48 7.80 -3.84 5.83
C LYS A 48 8.45 -4.79 4.82
N GLN A 49 8.75 -6.03 5.24
CA GLN A 49 9.30 -7.03 4.33
C GLN A 49 8.34 -7.36 3.17
N ASN A 50 7.04 -7.47 3.42
CA ASN A 50 6.07 -7.72 2.34
C ASN A 50 6.06 -6.58 1.32
N VAL A 51 6.19 -5.33 1.77
CA VAL A 51 6.27 -4.16 0.90
C VAL A 51 7.56 -4.18 0.07
N LEU A 52 8.69 -4.56 0.68
CA LEU A 52 9.97 -4.69 -0.03
C LEU A 52 9.96 -5.83 -1.05
N ASP A 53 9.32 -6.95 -0.73
CA ASP A 53 9.15 -8.08 -1.64
C ASP A 53 8.26 -7.68 -2.83
N GLU A 54 7.16 -6.97 -2.56
CA GLU A 54 6.27 -6.46 -3.60
C GLU A 54 6.96 -5.41 -4.47
N PHE A 55 7.77 -4.52 -3.89
CA PHE A 55 8.61 -3.61 -4.66
C PHE A 55 9.51 -4.37 -5.63
N GLY A 56 10.19 -5.42 -5.17
CA GLY A 56 11.02 -6.28 -6.00
C GLY A 56 10.21 -6.95 -7.12
N ARG A 57 9.08 -7.56 -6.77
CA ARG A 57 8.17 -8.22 -7.72
C ARG A 57 7.74 -7.27 -8.84
N LEU A 58 7.36 -6.04 -8.50
CA LEU A 58 6.89 -5.03 -9.45
C LEU A 58 8.00 -4.58 -10.42
N LEU A 59 9.26 -4.52 -9.99
CA LEU A 59 10.37 -4.18 -10.88
C LEU A 59 10.79 -5.32 -11.79
N GLU A 60 10.59 -6.56 -11.35
CA GLU A 60 10.86 -7.76 -12.14
C GLU A 60 9.67 -8.15 -13.03
N LEU A 61 8.53 -7.48 -12.87
CA LEU A 61 7.30 -7.80 -13.56
C LEU A 61 7.45 -7.55 -15.08
N PRO A 62 7.29 -8.59 -15.92
CA PRO A 62 7.41 -8.42 -17.36
C PRO A 62 6.36 -7.45 -17.90
N HIS A 63 6.75 -6.57 -18.83
CA HIS A 63 5.81 -5.60 -19.43
C HIS A 63 4.62 -6.26 -20.15
N ASN A 64 4.73 -7.54 -20.50
CA ASN A 64 3.66 -8.31 -21.13
C ASN A 64 2.78 -9.09 -20.14
N ALA A 65 2.98 -8.92 -18.82
CA ALA A 65 2.25 -9.60 -17.78
C ALA A 65 0.72 -9.35 -17.92
N PRO A 66 -0.12 -10.38 -17.70
CA PRO A 66 -1.58 -10.25 -17.84
C PRO A 66 -2.18 -9.13 -16.98
N GLU A 67 -1.69 -8.97 -15.74
CA GLU A 67 -2.19 -7.97 -14.80
C GLU A 67 -1.91 -6.53 -15.28
N LEU A 68 -0.77 -6.27 -15.93
CA LEU A 68 -0.48 -4.97 -16.52
C LEU A 68 -1.31 -4.72 -17.78
N LYS A 69 -1.51 -5.75 -18.60
CA LYS A 69 -2.34 -5.65 -19.82
C LYS A 69 -3.82 -5.45 -19.54
N ALA A 70 -4.30 -5.90 -18.39
CA ALA A 70 -5.68 -5.71 -17.97
C ALA A 70 -6.00 -4.23 -17.70
N VAL A 71 -4.99 -3.41 -17.39
CA VAL A 71 -5.13 -1.97 -17.17
C VAL A 71 -5.10 -1.24 -18.51
N LEU A 72 -6.28 -1.03 -19.09
CA LEU A 72 -6.41 -0.39 -20.40
C LEU A 72 -5.95 1.07 -20.40
N GLY A 73 -5.26 1.47 -21.47
CA GLY A 73 -4.89 2.86 -21.72
C GLY A 73 -3.71 3.40 -20.91
N GLN A 74 -2.93 2.53 -20.25
CA GLN A 74 -1.69 2.92 -19.57
C GLN A 74 -0.52 2.02 -19.96
N GLU A 75 0.66 2.62 -20.03
CA GLU A 75 1.91 1.88 -20.25
C GLU A 75 2.29 1.06 -19.00
N PRO A 76 2.84 -0.16 -19.15
CA PRO A 76 3.29 -1.01 -18.05
C PRO A 76 4.16 -0.30 -17.00
N THR A 77 5.10 0.52 -17.45
CA THR A 77 6.01 1.29 -16.58
C THR A 77 5.30 2.36 -15.77
N THR A 78 4.28 3.00 -16.35
CA THR A 78 3.42 3.98 -15.65
C THR A 78 2.56 3.30 -14.59
N ILE A 79 2.04 2.10 -14.89
CA ILE A 79 1.26 1.30 -13.94
C ILE A 79 2.12 0.94 -12.75
N ILE A 80 3.33 0.41 -12.99
CA ILE A 80 4.29 0.07 -11.94
C ILE A 80 4.64 1.30 -11.10
N GLU A 81 4.94 2.45 -11.72
CA GLU A 81 5.29 3.67 -10.98
C GLU A 81 4.14 4.17 -10.09
N LYS A 82 2.90 4.12 -10.58
CA LYS A 82 1.72 4.48 -9.76
C LYS A 82 1.45 3.46 -8.66
N GLN A 83 1.56 2.17 -8.96
CA GLN A 83 1.41 1.11 -7.96
C GLN A 83 2.41 1.28 -6.82
N LEU A 84 3.67 1.57 -7.13
CA LEU A 84 4.70 1.86 -6.12
C LEU A 84 4.34 3.08 -5.27
N GLY A 85 3.77 4.12 -5.87
CA GLY A 85 3.31 5.29 -5.14
C GLY A 85 2.17 5.00 -4.17
N PHE A 86 1.17 4.24 -4.63
CA PHE A 86 0.07 3.79 -3.76
C PHE A 86 0.56 2.88 -2.64
N LEU A 87 1.45 1.94 -2.96
CA LEU A 87 2.03 1.03 -2.01
C LEU A 87 2.78 1.78 -0.89
N TYR A 88 3.62 2.75 -1.28
CA TYR A 88 4.35 3.59 -0.32
C TYR A 88 3.39 4.40 0.57
N TYR A 89 2.45 5.13 -0.05
CA TYR A 89 1.53 6.01 0.66
C TYR A 89 0.64 5.25 1.65
N HIS A 90 -0.01 4.18 1.19
CA HIS A 90 -0.93 3.43 2.05
C HIS A 90 -0.20 2.65 3.14
N TYR A 91 1.04 2.21 2.91
CA TYR A 91 1.81 1.55 3.96
C TYR A 91 2.28 2.54 5.02
N GLU A 92 2.73 3.73 4.63
CA GLU A 92 3.06 4.81 5.56
C GLU A 92 1.85 5.19 6.43
N LEU A 93 0.67 5.27 5.82
CA LEU A 93 -0.59 5.49 6.53
C LEU A 93 -0.87 4.35 7.53
N LEU A 94 -0.70 3.08 7.13
CA LEU A 94 -0.86 1.93 8.04
C LEU A 94 0.11 1.98 9.22
N CYS A 95 1.38 2.34 8.99
CA CYS A 95 2.35 2.51 10.08
C CYS A 95 1.87 3.54 11.10
N ARG A 96 1.34 4.69 10.65
CA ARG A 96 0.82 5.73 11.53
C ARG A 96 -0.43 5.27 12.29
N LEU A 97 -1.36 4.60 11.61
CA LEU A 97 -2.58 4.04 12.22
C LEU A 97 -2.24 3.01 13.31
N ARG A 98 -1.27 2.13 13.07
CA ARG A 98 -0.79 1.12 14.04
C ARG A 98 -0.17 1.74 15.28
N LEU A 99 0.36 2.96 15.17
CA LEU A 99 0.89 3.75 16.29
C LEU A 99 -0.18 4.62 16.96
N SER A 100 -1.45 4.43 16.63
CA SER A 100 -2.59 5.21 17.15
C SER A 100 -2.48 6.72 16.88
N ASP A 101 -1.89 7.10 15.75
CA ASP A 101 -1.88 8.49 15.30
C ASP A 101 -3.32 8.94 14.95
N ALA A 102 -3.89 9.83 15.76
CA ALA A 102 -5.24 10.35 15.55
C ALA A 102 -5.40 11.04 14.18
N HIS A 103 -4.37 11.74 13.69
CA HIS A 103 -4.42 12.39 12.38
C HIS A 103 -4.44 11.40 11.22
N ALA A 104 -3.93 10.18 11.42
CA ALA A 104 -4.02 9.15 10.40
C ALA A 104 -5.45 8.62 10.24
N TRP A 105 -6.22 8.60 11.33
CA TRP A 105 -7.64 8.29 11.26
C TRP A 105 -8.42 9.40 10.56
N ASP A 106 -8.12 10.68 10.80
CA ASP A 106 -8.74 11.79 10.08
C ASP A 106 -8.56 11.64 8.56
N VAL A 107 -7.35 11.30 8.10
CA VAL A 107 -7.06 11.03 6.68
C VAL A 107 -7.91 9.87 6.14
N VAL A 108 -8.07 8.79 6.91
CA VAL A 108 -8.94 7.67 6.52
C VAL A 108 -10.41 8.12 6.43
N HIS A 109 -10.89 8.98 7.32
CA HIS A 109 -12.27 9.49 7.22
C HIS A 109 -12.42 10.41 6.02
N GLU A 110 -11.51 11.36 5.79
CA GLU A 110 -11.54 12.27 4.65
C GLU A 110 -11.57 11.53 3.30
N LEU A 111 -10.83 10.42 3.16
CA LEU A 111 -10.82 9.63 1.93
C LEU A 111 -12.16 8.94 1.62
N TYR A 112 -13.06 8.78 2.60
CA TYR A 112 -14.31 8.00 2.46
C TYR A 112 -15.58 8.72 2.94
N GLU A 113 -15.48 9.91 3.54
CA GLU A 113 -16.62 10.77 3.88
C GLU A 113 -17.08 11.65 2.71
N ASP A 114 -16.24 11.81 1.67
CA ASP A 114 -16.52 12.63 0.48
C ASP A 114 -17.17 11.86 -0.69
N ASP A 115 -17.59 10.60 -0.50
CA ASP A 115 -18.23 9.72 -1.51
C ASP A 115 -19.75 9.52 -1.24
#